data_AF-A0A265E315-F1
#
_entry.id   AF-A0A265E315-F1
#
_cell.length_a   1.000
_cell.length_b   1.000
_cell.length_c   1.000
_cell.angle_alpha   90.00
_cell.angle_beta   90.00
_cell.angle_gamma   90.00
#
_symmetry.space_group_name_H-M   'P 1'
#
loop_
_entity.id
_entity.type
_entity.pdbx_description
1 polymer ?
#
loop_
_entity_poly.entity_id
_entity_poly.type
_entity_poly.pdbx_seq_one_letter_code
_entity_poly.pdbx_strand_id
1 'polypeptide(L)' 'MKRPHLSAAEWDFWYVGKSAAKSLPGPDSTSDLIHRGEIRDGGDYQARMSRIAVWNTVMDKHNYWVRCWNDFMSA' A
#
# COMPACT_ATOMS: atom_id res chain seq x y z
N MET A 1 -10.68 -14.43 -4.43
CA MET A 1 -10.10 -13.11 -4.79
C MET A 1 -9.74 -13.13 -6.26
N LYS A 2 -10.34 -12.27 -7.09
CA LYS A 2 -10.50 -12.49 -8.53
C LYS A 2 -9.18 -12.30 -9.30
N ARG A 3 -8.70 -13.41 -9.89
CA ARG A 3 -7.57 -13.55 -10.82
C ARG A 3 -7.77 -13.09 -12.30
N PRO A 4 -8.90 -12.58 -12.84
CA PRO A 4 -9.06 -12.48 -14.29
C PRO A 4 -8.30 -11.35 -15.00
N HIS A 5 -7.72 -10.39 -14.28
CA HIS A 5 -7.18 -9.17 -14.91
C HIS A 5 -5.65 -9.13 -15.01
N LEU A 6 -4.94 -10.03 -14.31
CA LEU A 6 -3.48 -10.06 -14.33
C LEU A 6 -3.01 -11.40 -14.89
N SER A 7 -2.10 -11.34 -15.86
CA SER A 7 -1.36 -12.50 -16.33
C SER A 7 -0.44 -13.04 -15.23
N ALA A 8 -0.02 -14.30 -15.35
CA ALA A 8 0.89 -14.92 -14.39
C ALA A 8 2.21 -14.14 -14.23
N ALA A 9 2.74 -13.58 -15.33
CA ALA A 9 3.95 -12.78 -15.31
C ALA A 9 3.79 -11.47 -14.52
N GLU A 10 2.62 -10.83 -14.63
CA GLU A 10 2.31 -9.64 -13.83
C GLU A 10 2.14 -10.00 -12.36
N TRP A 11 1.51 -11.12 -12.05
CA TRP A 11 1.35 -11.58 -10.68
C TRP A 11 2.70 -11.84 -9.99
N ASP A 12 3.59 -12.55 -10.69
CA ASP A 12 4.93 -12.86 -10.20
C ASP A 12 5.75 -11.59 -9.91
N PHE A 13 5.63 -10.56 -10.75
CA PHE A 13 6.32 -9.28 -10.53
C PHE A 13 5.69 -8.45 -9.41
N TRP A 14 4.37 -8.24 -9.44
CA TRP A 14 3.70 -7.31 -8.51
C TRP A 14 3.58 -7.86 -7.08
N TYR A 15 3.35 -9.18 -6.95
CA TYR A 15 3.03 -9.82 -5.69
C TYR A 15 4.15 -10.71 -5.15
N VAL A 16 4.78 -11.51 -6.02
CA VAL A 16 5.82 -12.48 -5.63
C VAL A 16 7.23 -11.89 -5.70
N GLY A 17 7.38 -10.62 -6.08
CA GLY A 17 8.67 -9.92 -6.08
C GLY A 17 9.74 -10.52 -7.02
N LYS A 18 9.35 -11.37 -7.97
CA LYS A 18 10.27 -11.95 -8.96
C LYS A 18 10.60 -10.94 -10.06
N SER A 19 11.72 -11.16 -10.74
CA SER A 19 12.10 -10.39 -11.94
C SER A 19 11.04 -10.50 -13.03
N ALA A 20 10.79 -9.43 -13.76
CA ALA A 20 9.87 -9.42 -14.89
C ALA A 20 10.33 -10.39 -16.00
N ALA A 21 9.55 -11.44 -16.28
CA ALA A 21 9.89 -12.44 -17.29
C ALA A 21 9.81 -11.90 -18.74
N LYS A 22 9.01 -10.86 -18.94
CA LYS A 22 8.81 -10.14 -20.20
C LYS A 22 8.60 -8.67 -19.90
N SER A 23 8.56 -7.81 -20.93
CA SER A 23 8.07 -6.45 -20.71
C SER A 23 6.62 -6.50 -20.24
N LEU A 24 6.33 -5.74 -19.19
CA LEU A 24 5.01 -5.69 -18.56
C LEU A 24 4.46 -4.27 -18.63
N PRO A 25 3.14 -4.13 -18.82
CA PRO A 25 2.50 -2.84 -18.78
C PRO A 25 2.55 -2.25 -17.36
N GLY A 26 2.55 -0.92 -17.28
CA GLY A 26 2.39 -0.22 -16.02
C GLY A 26 1.00 -0.44 -15.38
N PRO A 27 0.80 0.03 -14.13
CA PRO A 27 -0.49 -0.05 -13.43
C PRO A 27 -1.64 0.63 -14.19
N ASP A 28 -1.32 1.59 -15.05
CA ASP A 28 -2.23 2.32 -15.93
C ASP A 28 -2.52 1.60 -17.25
N SER A 29 -1.96 0.40 -17.47
CA SER A 29 -2.13 -0.41 -18.67
C SER A 29 -1.75 0.29 -19.98
N THR A 30 -1.07 1.44 -19.92
CA THR A 30 -0.94 2.36 -21.06
C THR A 30 0.34 2.13 -21.86
N SER A 31 1.40 1.62 -21.22
CA SER A 31 2.66 1.29 -21.89
C SER A 31 3.48 0.25 -21.12
N ASP A 32 4.34 -0.48 -21.86
CA ASP A 32 5.34 -1.40 -21.33
C ASP A 32 6.41 -0.62 -20.55
N LEU A 33 6.07 -0.27 -19.31
CA LEU A 33 6.90 0.52 -18.40
C LEU A 33 7.97 -0.32 -17.70
N ILE A 34 7.77 -1.64 -17.61
CA ILE A 34 8.67 -2.56 -16.93
C ILE A 34 9.40 -3.39 -17.98
N HIS A 35 10.73 -3.40 -17.92
CA HIS A 35 11.55 -4.17 -18.85
C HIS A 35 11.81 -5.58 -18.34
N ARG A 36 12.06 -6.52 -19.25
CA ARG A 36 12.46 -7.89 -18.87
C ARG A 36 13.70 -7.84 -17.96
N GLY A 37 13.65 -8.60 -16.87
CA GLY A 37 14.73 -8.74 -15.90
C GLY A 37 14.71 -7.70 -14.80
N GLU A 38 13.86 -6.66 -14.91
CA GLU A 38 13.70 -5.66 -13.88
C GLU A 38 13.07 -6.29 -12.63
N ILE A 39 13.60 -5.95 -11.46
CA ILE A 39 13.13 -6.42 -10.16
C ILE A 39 12.55 -5.22 -9.43
N ARG A 40 11.35 -5.39 -8.87
CA ARG A 40 10.68 -4.32 -8.15
C ARG A 40 11.34 -4.09 -6.80
N ASP A 41 11.66 -2.82 -6.52
CA ASP A 41 12.21 -2.43 -5.21
C ASP A 41 11.24 -2.73 -4.05
N GLY A 42 11.82 -3.11 -2.91
CA GLY A 42 11.07 -3.42 -1.69
C GLY A 42 10.64 -4.88 -1.53
N GLY A 43 11.01 -5.76 -2.46
CA GLY A 43 10.76 -7.20 -2.38
C GLY A 43 9.28 -7.58 -2.51
N ASP A 44 8.93 -8.78 -2.05
CA ASP A 44 7.58 -9.34 -2.15
C ASP A 44 6.54 -8.46 -1.47
N TYR A 45 5.32 -8.52 -1.99
CA TYR A 45 4.20 -7.74 -1.48
C TYR A 45 3.99 -7.91 0.03
N GLN A 46 4.16 -9.13 0.54
CA GLN A 46 4.02 -9.41 1.98
C GLN A 46 5.05 -8.65 2.82
N ALA A 47 6.30 -8.57 2.36
CA ALA A 47 7.36 -7.84 3.07
C ALA A 47 7.10 -6.32 3.06
N ARG A 48 6.51 -5.79 1.99
CA ARG A 48 6.10 -4.38 1.92
C ARG A 48 4.93 -4.08 2.85
N MET A 49 3.92 -4.95 2.88
CA MET A 49 2.73 -4.77 3.71
C MET A 49 2.97 -5.02 5.20
N SER A 50 3.97 -5.84 5.57
CA SER A 50 4.30 -6.10 6.97
C SER A 50 5.02 -4.94 7.66
N ARG A 51 5.49 -3.93 6.91
CA ARG A 51 6.20 -2.75 7.44
C ARG A 51 5.31 -1.54 7.65
N ILE A 52 3.99 -1.69 7.53
CA ILE A 52 3.05 -0.60 7.80
C ILE A 52 2.95 -0.40 9.31
N ALA A 53 3.63 0.62 9.82
CA ALA A 53 3.43 1.11 11.18
C ALA A 53 2.29 2.14 11.17
N VAL A 54 1.19 1.83 11.86
CA VAL A 54 0.10 2.80 12.09
C VAL A 54 0.43 3.56 13.36
N TRP A 55 0.83 4.82 13.20
CA TRP A 55 1.01 5.72 14.35
C TRP A 55 -0.35 6.23 14.78
N ASN A 56 -1.07 5.46 15.60
CA ASN A 56 -2.24 5.96 16.29
C ASN A 56 -1.80 6.52 17.64
N THR A 57 -1.41 7.80 17.66
CA THR A 57 -1.31 8.53 18.92
C THR A 57 -2.71 8.99 19.30
N VAL A 58 -3.46 8.14 20.00
CA VAL A 58 -4.58 8.64 20.81
C VAL A 58 -3.96 9.57 21.83
N MET A 59 -4.14 10.87 21.65
CA MET A 59 -3.58 11.87 22.54
C MET A 59 -4.22 11.69 23.92
N ASP A 60 -3.41 11.45 24.97
CA ASP A 60 -3.88 11.21 26.34
C ASP A 60 -4.81 12.32 26.86
N LYS A 61 -4.70 13.52 26.29
CA LYS A 61 -5.48 14.71 26.66
C LYS A 61 -6.81 14.88 25.91
N HIS A 62 -7.20 13.94 25.04
CA HIS A 62 -8.44 14.07 24.26
C HIS A 62 -9.67 14.29 25.15
N ASN A 63 -9.77 13.57 26.26
CA ASN A 63 -10.88 13.69 27.21
C ASN A 63 -10.94 15.05 27.93
N TYR A 64 -9.78 15.69 28.16
CA TYR A 64 -9.72 17.01 28.78
C TYR A 64 -10.28 18.09 27.83
N TRP A 65 -9.89 18.03 26.56
CA TRP A 65 -10.35 18.98 25.55
C TRP A 65 -11.85 18.86 25.25
N VAL A 66 -12.39 17.64 25.24
CA VAL A 66 -13.83 17.42 25.08
C VAL A 66 -14.62 18.00 26.26
N ARG A 67 -14.11 17.88 27.50
CA ARG A 67 -14.74 18.49 28.69
C ARG A 67 -14.74 20.02 28.60
N CYS A 68 -13.59 20.64 28.34
CA CYS A 68 -13.53 22.11 28.20
C CYS A 68 -14.41 22.64 27.06
N TRP A 69 -14.53 21.90 25.95
CA TRP A 69 -15.40 22.30 24.85
C TRP A 69 -16.89 22.22 25.22
N ASN A 70 -17.29 21.16 25.91
CA ASN A 70 -18.67 21.04 26.41
C ASN A 70 -19.00 22.13 27.43
N ASP A 71 -18.06 22.42 28.34
CA ASP A 71 -18.22 23.50 29.32
C ASP A 71 -18.41 24.85 28.61
N PHE A 72 -17.62 25.14 27.57
CA PHE A 72 -17.75 26.35 26.74
C PHE A 72 -19.08 26.44 25.99
N MET A 73 -19.57 25.34 25.40
CA MET A 73 -20.84 25.30 24.66
C MET A 73 -22.08 25.39 25.57
N SER A 74 -21.94 25.07 26.86
CA SER A 74 -23.03 25.08 27.84
C SER A 74 -23.19 26.41 28.60
N ALA A 75 -22.28 27.36 28.38
CA ALA A 75 -22.31 28.73 28.91
C ALA A 75 -23.02 29.68 27.95
#